data_AF-A0A4U5M2Q2-F1
#
_entry.id   AF-A0A4U5M2Q2-F1
#
_cell.length_a   1.000
_cell.length_b   1.000
_cell.length_c   1.000
_cell.angle_alpha   90.00
_cell.angle_beta   90.00
_cell.angle_gamma   90.00
#
_symmetry.space_group_name_H-M   'P 1'
#
loop_
_entity.id
_entity.type
_entity.pdbx_description
1 polymer ?
#
loop_
_entity_poly.entity_id
_entity_poly.type
_entity_poly.pdbx_seq_one_letter_code
_entity_poly.pdbx_strand_id
1 'polypeptide(L)'
;MQATLIAVEELLKNIEQSYKIGRLAMQNALEQLNGRRVRHFKGVWTDLLRAKDRLGSLAVLLALKDGLNPQECSYESPIMPHDEREFLRSLGVSTPEPQDFAEFQIPPFADEHLVDIYFMVGCNWTLVNNFLQRNWNAPELKQILLLLHEIIRRQKRLNSIKETHYALT
;
A
#
# COMPACT_ATOMS: atom_id res chain seq x y z
N MET A 1 11.52 -31.83 6.03
CA MET A 1 10.77 -31.87 4.75
C MET A 1 9.27 -31.61 4.95
N GLN A 2 8.59 -32.31 5.85
CA GLN A 2 7.14 -32.15 6.07
C GLN A 2 6.73 -30.78 6.66
N ALA A 3 7.49 -30.24 7.62
CA ALA A 3 7.26 -28.90 8.17
C ALA A 3 7.43 -27.77 7.13
N THR A 4 8.39 -27.93 6.21
CA THR A 4 8.63 -26.98 5.12
C THR A 4 7.47 -26.96 4.12
N LEU A 5 6.91 -28.13 3.80
CA LEU A 5 5.78 -28.26 2.89
C LEU A 5 4.53 -27.58 3.48
N ILE A 6 4.24 -27.79 4.76
CA ILE A 6 3.12 -27.16 5.47
C ILE A 6 3.26 -25.63 5.46
N ALA A 7 4.46 -25.11 5.74
CA ALA A 7 4.72 -23.66 5.72
C ALA A 7 4.48 -23.03 4.33
N VAL A 8 4.87 -23.75 3.26
CA VAL A 8 4.64 -23.31 1.87
C VAL A 8 3.15 -23.34 1.54
N GLU A 9 2.43 -24.39 1.91
CA GLU A 9 0.97 -24.48 1.68
C GLU A 9 0.20 -23.37 2.41
N GLU A 10 0.57 -23.06 3.65
CA GLU A 10 -0.03 -21.95 4.39
C GLU A 10 0.33 -20.58 3.79
N LEU A 11 1.51 -20.44 3.20
CA LEU A 11 1.89 -19.22 2.47
C LEU A 11 1.02 -19.05 1.23
N LEU A 12 0.86 -20.11 0.43
CA LEU A 12 0.03 -20.11 -0.77
C LEU A 12 -1.44 -19.78 -0.46
N LYS A 13 -2.02 -20.38 0.59
CA LYS A 13 -3.39 -20.07 1.03
C LYS A 13 -3.56 -18.60 1.43
N ASN A 14 -2.57 -18.03 2.11
CA ASN A 14 -2.60 -16.62 2.51
C ASN A 14 -2.50 -15.70 1.28
N ILE A 15 -1.63 -16.03 0.31
CA ILE A 15 -1.51 -15.29 -0.94
C ILE A 15 -2.82 -15.35 -1.73
N GLU A 16 -3.44 -16.53 -1.85
CA GLU A 16 -4.71 -16.69 -2.58
C GLU A 16 -5.84 -15.86 -1.95
N GLN A 17 -5.94 -15.87 -0.61
CA GLN A 17 -6.90 -15.06 0.11
C GLN A 17 -6.63 -13.56 -0.07
N SER A 18 -5.36 -13.14 0.00
CA SER A 18 -4.95 -11.76 -0.23
C SER A 18 -5.29 -11.34 -1.66
N TYR A 19 -5.10 -12.20 -2.65
CA TYR A 19 -5.44 -11.96 -4.04
C TYR A 19 -6.96 -11.75 -4.24
N LYS A 20 -7.81 -12.55 -3.58
CA LYS A 20 -9.27 -12.34 -3.61
C LYS A 20 -9.67 -10.97 -3.09
N ILE A 21 -9.08 -10.55 -1.97
CA ILE A 21 -9.27 -9.21 -1.39
C ILE A 21 -8.75 -8.14 -2.34
N GLY A 22 -7.57 -8.36 -2.93
CA GLY A 22 -6.96 -7.49 -3.93
C GLY A 22 -7.87 -7.25 -5.13
N ARG A 23 -8.55 -8.27 -5.64
CA ARG A 23 -9.51 -8.12 -6.74
C ARG A 23 -10.71 -7.23 -6.39
N LEU A 24 -11.25 -7.37 -5.18
CA LEU A 24 -12.34 -6.49 -4.73
C LEU A 24 -11.85 -5.05 -4.56
N ALA A 25 -10.67 -4.85 -3.97
CA ALA A 25 -10.04 -3.54 -3.87
C ALA A 25 -9.78 -2.93 -5.26
N MET A 26 -9.39 -3.76 -6.24
CA MET A 26 -9.19 -3.34 -7.62
C MET A 26 -10.48 -2.83 -8.26
N GLN A 27 -11.59 -3.56 -8.11
CA GLN A 27 -12.89 -3.12 -8.63
C GLN A 27 -13.30 -1.78 -8.03
N ASN A 28 -13.24 -1.65 -6.70
CA ASN A 28 -13.55 -0.39 -6.02
C ASN A 28 -12.61 0.75 -6.42
N ALA A 29 -11.34 0.46 -6.68
CA ALA A 29 -10.38 1.45 -7.16
C ALA A 29 -10.76 1.91 -8.56
N LEU A 30 -11.01 0.99 -9.50
CA LEU A 30 -11.41 1.28 -10.88
C LEU A 30 -12.69 2.12 -10.94
N GLU A 31 -13.68 1.83 -10.09
CA GLU A 31 -14.90 2.64 -9.98
C GLU A 31 -14.58 4.08 -9.51
N GLN A 32 -13.73 4.23 -8.49
CA GLN A 32 -13.32 5.55 -7.98
C GLN A 32 -12.41 6.32 -8.95
N LEU A 33 -11.69 5.63 -9.84
CA LEU A 33 -10.95 6.27 -10.91
C LEU A 33 -11.90 7.02 -11.85
N ASN A 34 -13.10 6.51 -12.10
CA ASN A 34 -14.10 7.12 -12.96
C ASN A 34 -13.52 7.53 -14.34
N GLY A 35 -12.76 6.62 -14.96
CA GLY A 35 -12.08 6.85 -16.24
C GLY A 35 -10.77 7.64 -16.18
N ARG A 36 -10.36 8.14 -15.00
CA ARG A 36 -9.03 8.74 -14.80
C ARG A 36 -7.93 7.69 -14.91
N ARG A 37 -6.76 8.11 -15.39
CA ARG A 37 -5.57 7.26 -15.52
C ARG A 37 -4.72 7.35 -14.26
N VAL A 38 -4.03 6.28 -13.92
CA VAL A 38 -3.12 6.26 -12.79
C VAL A 38 -1.75 6.78 -13.22
N ARG A 39 -1.31 7.89 -12.64
CA ARG A 39 0.03 8.43 -12.83
C ARG A 39 1.02 7.63 -12.01
N HIS A 40 0.91 7.67 -10.69
CA HIS A 40 1.78 6.91 -9.80
C HIS A 40 0.99 5.94 -8.92
N PHE A 41 1.38 4.67 -8.94
CA PHE A 41 0.93 3.68 -7.97
C PHE A 41 2.02 3.39 -6.93
N LYS A 42 1.82 3.86 -5.70
CA LYS A 42 2.81 3.82 -4.63
C LYS A 42 2.40 2.83 -3.53
N GLY A 43 3.14 1.74 -3.41
CA GLY A 43 3.08 0.85 -2.26
C GLY A 43 3.92 1.35 -1.09
N VAL A 44 3.38 1.25 0.11
CA VAL A 44 4.10 1.57 1.34
C VAL A 44 3.88 0.44 2.34
N TRP A 45 4.96 0.01 2.99
CA TRP A 45 4.92 -1.00 4.02
C TRP A 45 5.76 -0.59 5.22
N THR A 46 5.18 -0.59 6.41
CA THR A 46 5.87 -0.19 7.65
C THR A 46 5.98 -1.29 8.70
N ASP A 47 5.26 -2.41 8.55
CA ASP A 47 5.26 -3.46 9.58
C ASP A 47 6.55 -4.30 9.52
N LEU A 48 7.34 -4.25 10.59
CA LEU A 48 8.63 -4.92 10.67
C LEU A 48 8.53 -6.39 11.08
N LEU A 49 7.37 -6.86 11.55
CA LEU A 49 7.29 -8.10 12.34
C LEU A 49 6.88 -9.32 11.51
N ARG A 50 6.35 -9.15 10.28
CA ARG A 50 5.70 -10.25 9.55
C ARG A 50 6.04 -10.27 8.06
N ALA A 51 7.16 -10.91 7.73
CA ALA A 51 7.60 -11.09 6.34
C ALA A 51 6.55 -11.78 5.43
N LYS A 52 5.78 -12.74 5.97
CA LYS A 52 4.70 -13.42 5.25
C LYS A 52 3.56 -12.48 4.84
N ASP A 53 3.16 -11.58 5.74
CA ASP A 53 2.09 -10.61 5.47
C ASP A 53 2.55 -9.58 4.43
N ARG A 54 3.83 -9.21 4.47
CA ARG A 54 4.47 -8.35 3.46
C ARG A 54 4.47 -8.98 2.07
N LEU A 55 4.84 -10.26 1.94
CA LEU A 55 4.83 -10.96 0.65
C LEU A 55 3.40 -11.08 0.08
N GLY A 56 2.40 -11.33 0.93
CA GLY A 56 0.99 -11.29 0.52
C GLY A 56 0.58 -9.89 0.03
N SER A 57 1.01 -8.84 0.73
CA SER A 57 0.79 -7.43 0.34
C SER A 57 1.45 -7.09 -0.99
N LEU A 58 2.68 -7.54 -1.23
CA LEU A 58 3.41 -7.40 -2.50
C LEU A 58 2.70 -8.11 -3.64
N ALA A 59 2.21 -9.33 -3.43
CA ALA A 59 1.46 -10.06 -4.45
C ALA A 59 0.18 -9.29 -4.86
N VAL A 60 -0.51 -8.67 -3.90
CA VAL A 60 -1.67 -7.80 -4.18
C VAL A 60 -1.25 -6.55 -4.94
N LEU A 61 -0.17 -5.89 -4.53
CA LEU A 61 0.35 -4.73 -5.24
C LEU A 61 0.71 -5.04 -6.69
N LEU A 62 1.41 -6.14 -6.96
CA LEU A 62 1.75 -6.53 -8.33
C LEU A 62 0.51 -6.82 -9.17
N ALA A 63 -0.48 -7.52 -8.61
CA ALA A 63 -1.76 -7.76 -9.29
C ALA A 63 -2.51 -6.45 -9.59
N LEU A 64 -2.50 -5.49 -8.65
CA LEU A 64 -3.11 -4.18 -8.84
C LEU A 64 -2.35 -3.36 -9.90
N LYS A 65 -1.01 -3.40 -9.90
CA LYS A 65 -0.20 -2.73 -10.91
C LYS A 65 -0.58 -3.19 -12.32
N ASP A 66 -0.72 -4.50 -12.53
CA ASP A 66 -1.09 -5.05 -13.83
C ASP A 66 -2.50 -4.64 -14.26
N GLY A 67 -3.45 -4.62 -13.33
CA GLY A 67 -4.83 -4.20 -13.62
C GLY A 67 -5.04 -2.70 -13.80
N LEU A 68 -4.29 -1.88 -13.05
CA LEU A 68 -4.40 -0.41 -13.08
C LEU A 68 -3.54 0.23 -14.17
N ASN A 69 -2.50 -0.47 -14.63
CA ASN A 69 -1.54 -0.03 -15.64
C ASN A 69 -1.03 1.42 -15.40
N PRO A 70 -0.39 1.69 -14.25
CA PRO A 70 0.07 3.03 -13.91
C PRO A 70 1.28 3.45 -14.75
N GLN A 71 1.48 4.76 -14.93
CA GLN A 71 2.67 5.29 -15.61
C GLN A 71 3.94 4.99 -14.81
N GLU A 72 3.85 5.09 -13.49
CA GLU A 72 4.92 4.81 -12.55
C GLU A 72 4.44 3.90 -11.43
N CYS A 73 5.30 3.01 -10.95
CA CYS A 73 5.03 2.22 -9.76
C CYS A 73 6.25 2.21 -8.84
N SER A 74 6.01 2.41 -7.55
CA SER A 74 7.06 2.33 -6.53
C SER A 74 6.60 1.56 -5.31
N TYR A 75 7.55 1.01 -4.56
CA TYR A 75 7.30 0.34 -3.31
C TYR A 75 8.35 0.72 -2.25
N GLU A 76 7.88 1.25 -1.13
CA GLU A 76 8.71 1.64 0.00
C GLU A 76 8.58 0.65 1.14
N SER A 77 9.73 0.19 1.65
CA SER A 77 9.79 -0.63 2.84
C SER A 77 11.11 -0.41 3.57
N PRO A 78 11.09 -0.24 4.91
CA PRO A 78 12.31 -0.10 5.71
C PRO A 78 13.13 -1.40 5.74
N ILE A 79 12.49 -2.54 5.46
CA ILE A 79 13.12 -3.86 5.48
C ILE A 79 12.87 -4.57 4.15
N MET A 80 13.67 -4.23 3.15
CA MET A 80 13.67 -4.93 1.86
C MET A 80 15.04 -5.57 1.58
N PRO A 81 15.10 -6.91 1.47
CA PRO A 81 16.27 -7.62 0.94
C PRO A 81 16.69 -7.14 -0.46
N HIS A 82 17.97 -7.30 -0.79
CA HIS A 82 18.53 -6.82 -2.06
C HIS A 82 17.97 -7.56 -3.28
N ASP A 83 17.90 -8.89 -3.20
CA ASP A 83 17.31 -9.78 -4.19
C ASP A 83 15.85 -9.41 -4.49
N GLU A 84 15.07 -9.09 -3.46
CA GLU A 84 13.68 -8.66 -3.66
C GLU A 84 13.59 -7.27 -4.31
N ARG A 85 14.50 -6.34 -3.97
CA ARG A 85 14.60 -5.05 -4.68
C ARG A 85 14.89 -5.26 -6.17
N GLU A 86 15.84 -6.11 -6.49
CA GLU A 86 16.19 -6.42 -7.88
C GLU A 86 15.02 -7.07 -8.62
N PHE A 87 14.33 -8.01 -7.97
CA PHE A 87 13.13 -8.62 -8.52
C PHE A 87 12.04 -7.59 -8.81
N LEU A 88 11.70 -6.72 -7.86
CA LEU A 88 10.69 -5.67 -8.07
C LEU A 88 11.07 -4.70 -9.18
N ARG A 89 12.35 -4.30 -9.25
CA ARG A 89 12.85 -3.44 -10.34
C ARG A 89 12.74 -4.11 -11.70
N SER A 90 12.98 -5.42 -11.79
CA SER A 90 12.79 -6.18 -13.03
C SER A 90 11.34 -6.19 -13.51
N LEU A 91 10.38 -5.99 -12.60
CA LEU A 91 8.94 -5.86 -12.89
C LEU A 91 8.49 -4.40 -13.13
N GLY A 92 9.44 -3.46 -13.19
CA GLY A 92 9.16 -2.03 -13.36
C GLY A 92 8.63 -1.36 -12.09
N VAL A 93 8.92 -1.90 -10.90
CA VAL A 93 8.59 -1.28 -9.61
C VAL A 93 9.86 -0.67 -9.02
N SER A 94 9.89 0.65 -8.89
CA SER A 94 11.01 1.32 -8.22
C SER A 94 10.95 1.09 -6.71
N THR A 95 12.11 1.05 -6.06
CA THR A 95 12.21 0.76 -4.62
C THR A 95 12.99 1.88 -3.92
N PRO A 96 12.41 3.10 -3.83
CA PRO A 96 13.07 4.20 -3.14
C PRO A 96 13.15 3.93 -1.63
N GLU A 97 14.01 4.69 -0.96
CA GLU A 97 14.04 4.70 0.51
C GLU A 97 12.70 5.22 1.07
N PRO A 98 12.26 4.73 2.24
CA PRO A 98 11.01 5.19 2.85
C PRO A 98 11.02 6.69 3.11
N GLN A 99 9.95 7.37 2.69
CA GLN A 99 9.80 8.80 2.93
C GLN A 99 9.21 9.09 4.32
N ASP A 100 9.50 10.28 4.85
CA ASP A 100 8.79 10.79 6.02
C ASP A 100 7.45 11.43 5.61
N PHE A 101 6.36 10.75 5.97
CA PHE A 101 5.00 11.21 5.70
C PHE A 101 4.54 12.39 6.56
N ALA A 102 5.25 12.72 7.65
CA ALA A 102 5.00 13.95 8.41
C ALA A 102 5.43 15.20 7.64
N GLU A 103 6.46 15.07 6.80
CA GLU A 103 7.00 16.17 6.02
C GLU A 103 6.52 16.16 4.56
N PHE A 104 6.11 14.99 4.06
CA PHE A 104 5.69 14.76 2.67
C PHE A 104 4.52 15.63 2.22
N GLN A 105 4.75 16.39 1.14
CA GLN A 105 3.71 17.08 0.40
C GLN A 105 3.49 16.41 -0.95
N ILE A 106 2.22 16.28 -1.35
CA ILE A 106 1.86 15.79 -2.67
C ILE A 106 2.42 16.78 -3.71
N PRO A 107 3.26 16.33 -4.65
CA PRO A 107 3.75 17.20 -5.71
C PRO A 107 2.58 17.66 -6.59
N PRO A 108 2.52 18.94 -7.00
CA PRO A 108 1.48 19.41 -7.91
C PRO A 108 1.62 18.75 -9.28
N PHE A 109 0.51 18.31 -9.86
CA PHE A 109 0.45 17.90 -11.27
C PHE A 109 -0.82 18.41 -11.95
N ALA A 110 -0.65 19.00 -13.14
CA ALA A 110 -1.66 19.81 -13.80
C ALA A 110 -2.78 19.00 -14.48
N ASP A 111 -2.55 17.74 -14.82
CA ASP A 111 -3.54 16.90 -15.50
C ASP A 111 -4.58 16.36 -14.49
N GLU A 112 -5.78 16.94 -14.50
CA GLU A 112 -6.89 16.52 -13.63
C GLU A 112 -7.44 15.12 -13.97
N HIS A 113 -7.08 14.56 -15.13
CA HIS A 113 -7.39 13.18 -15.51
C HIS A 113 -6.39 12.17 -14.97
N LEU A 114 -5.37 12.62 -14.24
CA LEU A 114 -4.43 11.77 -13.53
C LEU A 114 -4.78 11.67 -12.05
N VAL A 115 -4.45 10.52 -11.48
CA VAL A 115 -4.47 10.32 -10.03
C VAL A 115 -3.22 9.56 -9.59
N ASP A 116 -2.85 9.78 -8.33
CA ASP A 116 -1.93 8.90 -7.64
C ASP A 116 -2.68 8.00 -6.68
N ILE A 117 -2.28 6.74 -6.63
CA ILE A 117 -2.85 5.75 -5.72
C ILE A 117 -1.78 5.37 -4.69
N TYR A 118 -2.12 5.52 -3.42
CA TYR A 118 -1.27 5.09 -2.31
C TYR A 118 -1.84 3.78 -1.72
N PHE A 119 -1.14 2.69 -1.97
CA PHE A 119 -1.40 1.38 -1.40
C PHE A 119 -0.69 1.24 -0.07
N MET A 120 -1.42 1.54 1.01
CA MET A 120 -0.90 1.61 2.38
C MET A 120 -1.52 0.49 3.22
N VAL A 121 -1.61 -0.70 2.62
CA VAL A 121 -2.17 -1.89 3.24
C VAL A 121 -1.19 -2.44 4.26
N GLY A 122 -1.59 -2.42 5.54
CA GLY A 122 -0.74 -2.84 6.66
C GLY A 122 0.19 -1.74 7.18
N CYS A 123 0.00 -0.49 6.74
CA CYS A 123 0.70 0.64 7.33
C CYS A 123 0.17 0.99 8.73
N ASN A 124 1.05 1.52 9.57
CA ASN A 124 0.67 2.13 10.83
C ASN A 124 -0.29 3.31 10.59
N TRP A 125 -1.36 3.39 11.38
CA TRP A 125 -2.33 4.49 11.35
C TRP A 125 -1.71 5.88 11.50
N THR A 126 -0.63 6.00 12.28
CA THR A 126 0.11 7.26 12.42
C THR A 126 0.62 7.77 11.08
N LEU A 127 1.09 6.87 10.20
CA LEU A 127 1.61 7.27 8.90
C LEU A 127 0.49 7.79 7.98
N VAL A 128 -0.66 7.13 7.98
CA VAL A 128 -1.86 7.59 7.23
C VAL A 128 -2.33 8.95 7.77
N ASN A 129 -2.36 9.12 9.09
CA ASN A 129 -2.74 10.39 9.72
C ASN A 129 -1.76 11.51 9.36
N ASN A 130 -0.46 11.24 9.39
CA ASN A 130 0.58 12.21 9.02
C ASN A 130 0.41 12.65 7.56
N PHE A 131 0.20 11.70 6.64
CA PHE A 131 -0.09 12.01 5.24
C PHE A 131 -1.29 12.94 5.08
N LEU A 132 -2.41 12.58 5.73
CA LEU A 132 -3.66 13.34 5.64
C LEU A 132 -3.53 14.71 6.29
N GLN A 133 -2.94 14.82 7.47
CA GLN A 133 -2.74 16.10 8.17
C GLN A 133 -1.86 17.04 7.38
N ARG A 134 -0.76 16.53 6.81
CA ARG A 134 0.18 17.33 6.03
C ARG A 134 -0.43 17.87 4.74
N ASN A 135 -1.40 17.15 4.16
CA ASN A 135 -1.99 17.45 2.86
C ASN A 135 -3.48 17.85 2.92
N TRP A 136 -4.06 18.05 4.10
CA TRP A 136 -5.52 18.21 4.28
C TRP A 136 -6.13 19.35 3.46
N ASN A 137 -5.38 20.46 3.32
CA ASN A 137 -5.80 21.64 2.57
C ASN A 137 -5.10 21.75 1.20
N ALA A 138 -4.35 20.73 0.79
CA ALA A 138 -3.67 20.71 -0.48
C ALA A 138 -4.68 20.42 -1.61
N PRO A 139 -4.80 21.26 -2.65
CA PRO A 139 -5.72 21.01 -3.76
C PRO A 139 -5.43 19.67 -4.47
N GLU A 140 -4.19 19.20 -4.42
CA GLU A 140 -3.73 17.94 -5.00
C GLU A 140 -4.37 16.71 -4.33
N LEU A 141 -4.86 16.82 -3.08
CA LEU A 141 -5.48 15.71 -2.35
C LEU A 141 -6.69 15.15 -3.11
N LYS A 142 -7.39 15.97 -3.92
CA LYS A 142 -8.52 15.54 -4.78
C LYS A 142 -8.13 14.52 -5.87
N GLN A 143 -6.83 14.46 -6.20
CA GLN A 143 -6.25 13.55 -7.18
C GLN A 143 -5.56 12.35 -6.53
N ILE A 144 -5.80 12.11 -5.23
CA ILE A 144 -5.26 10.97 -4.50
C ILE A 144 -6.34 9.94 -4.20
N LEU A 145 -6.00 8.66 -4.39
CA LEU A 145 -6.77 7.53 -3.89
C LEU A 145 -5.95 6.77 -2.84
N LEU A 146 -6.51 6.61 -1.63
CA LEU A 146 -5.90 5.81 -0.57
C LEU A 146 -6.50 4.41 -0.53
N LEU A 147 -5.68 3.38 -0.69
CA LEU A 147 -6.08 1.99 -0.52
C LEU A 147 -5.58 1.49 0.85
N LEU A 148 -6.53 1.27 1.76
CA LEU A 148 -6.31 0.88 3.15
C LEU A 148 -7.05 -0.42 3.47
N HIS A 149 -6.37 -1.43 4.02
CA HIS A 149 -6.98 -2.74 4.30
C HIS A 149 -7.63 -2.83 5.69
N GLU A 150 -7.10 -2.13 6.70
CA GLU A 150 -7.58 -2.23 8.10
C GLU A 150 -8.96 -1.58 8.33
N ILE A 151 -9.44 -0.68 7.45
CA ILE A 151 -10.79 -0.08 7.55
C ILE A 151 -11.87 -1.17 7.43
N ILE A 152 -11.62 -2.22 6.65
CA ILE A 152 -12.58 -3.30 6.38
C ILE A 152 -12.65 -4.31 7.55
N ARG A 153 -11.60 -4.42 8.40
CA ARG A 153 -11.56 -5.38 9.52
C ARG A 153 -11.97 -4.82 10.87
N ARG A 154 -11.77 -3.52 11.15
CA ARG A 154 -12.05 -2.95 12.48
C ARG A 154 -13.50 -2.51 12.73
N GLN A 155 -14.36 -2.44 11.71
CA GLN A 155 -15.78 -2.09 11.93
C GLN A 155 -16.58 -3.12 12.76
N LYS A 156 -16.06 -4.33 13.04
CA LYS A 156 -16.70 -5.28 13.95
C LYS A 156 -16.33 -5.13 15.44
N ARG A 157 -15.35 -4.29 15.80
CA ARG A 157 -14.92 -4.07 17.20
C ARG A 157 -14.42 -2.65 17.43
N LEU A 158 -15.22 -1.65 17.09
CA LEU A 158 -15.05 -0.32 17.68
C LEU A 158 -15.45 -0.37 19.16
N ASN A 159 -14.57 -0.91 20.00
CA ASN A 159 -14.51 -0.62 21.42
C ASN A 159 -13.10 -0.14 21.71
N SER A 160 -12.98 1.19 21.83
CA SER A 160 -12.05 1.91 22.70
C SER A 160 -10.72 1.21 23.01
N ILE A 161 -9.69 1.53 22.24
CA ILE A 161 -8.31 1.44 22.73
C ILE A 161 -7.74 2.86 22.68
N LYS A 162 -7.57 3.44 23.88
CA LYS A 162 -6.66 4.56 24.10
C LYS A 162 -5.27 4.04 23.77
N GLU A 163 -4.73 4.39 22.62
CA GLU A 163 -3.32 4.13 22.33
C GLU A 163 -2.48 5.23 23.00
N THR A 164 -1.72 4.82 24.00
CA THR A 164 -0.67 5.62 24.64
C THR A 164 0.35 6.00 23.57
N HIS A 165 0.55 7.30 23.42
CA HIS A 165 1.48 7.90 22.48
C HIS A 165 2.90 7.33 22.67
N TYR A 166 3.44 6.76 21.60
CA TYR A 166 4.88 6.85 21.34
C TYR A 166 5.04 7.76 20.13
N ALA A 167 5.04 9.06 20.42
CA ALA A 167 5.71 10.02 19.55
C ALA A 167 7.19 9.65 19.61
N LEU A 168 7.78 9.33 18.46
CA LEU A 168 9.22 9.24 18.34
C LEU A 168 9.75 10.68 18.44
N THR A 169 10.40 10.96 19.57
CA THR A 169 11.35 12.06 19.79
C THR A 169 12.57 11.89 18.91
#